data_AF-A0A958J058-F1
#
_entry.id   AF-A0A958J058-F1
#
_cell.length_a   1.000
_cell.length_b   1.000
_cell.length_c   1.000
_cell.angle_alpha   90.00
_cell.angle_beta   90.00
_cell.angle_gamma   90.00
#
_symmetry.space_group_name_H-M   'P 1'
#
loop_
_entity.id
_entity.type
_entity.pdbx_description
1 polymer ?
#
loop_
_entity_poly.entity_id
_entity_poly.type
_entity_poly.pdbx_seq_one_letter_code
_entity_poly.pdbx_strand_id
1 'polypeptide(L)'
;MSITIHDIAAKAGVSLSTVSRVLNGKAKKYRISPKTEETILHFAEELNYRPNKMAQGLRLKKSHTIGLVVPDISNPFFAYVTRVIQTKAYEMGYSLIVCNTNEDLSTEIEQIELMKSKVIDGFIVMPVGTDYRHLETLIRKKHPLVLLD
;
A
#
# COMPACT_ATOMS: atom_id res chain seq x y z
N MET A 1 -4.34 -2.80 -24.99
CA MET A 1 -5.13 -3.54 -23.97
C MET A 1 -4.16 -4.05 -22.91
N SER A 2 -4.49 -3.93 -21.63
CA SER A 2 -3.64 -4.47 -20.56
C SER A 2 -3.95 -5.95 -20.36
N ILE A 3 -2.92 -6.79 -20.26
CA ILE A 3 -3.08 -8.21 -19.92
C ILE A 3 -3.63 -8.31 -18.50
N THR A 4 -4.68 -9.10 -18.33
CA THR A 4 -5.35 -9.35 -17.06
C THR A 4 -5.07 -10.77 -16.57
N ILE A 5 -5.45 -11.04 -15.31
CA ILE A 5 -5.38 -12.39 -14.75
C ILE A 5 -6.31 -13.39 -15.48
N HIS A 6 -7.33 -12.88 -16.20
CA HIS A 6 -8.22 -13.71 -17.02
C HIS A 6 -7.52 -14.27 -18.25
N ASP A 7 -6.65 -13.48 -18.86
CA ASP A 7 -5.89 -13.89 -20.04
C ASP A 7 -4.91 -15.02 -19.69
N ILE A 8 -4.25 -14.93 -18.52
CA ILE A 8 -3.41 -16.02 -18.01
C ILE A 8 -4.24 -17.27 -17.70
N ALA A 9 -5.41 -17.12 -17.06
CA ALA A 9 -6.27 -18.25 -16.70
C ALA A 9 -6.77 -19.00 -17.95
N ALA A 10 -7.19 -18.26 -18.98
CA ALA A 10 -7.61 -18.80 -20.26
C ALA A 10 -6.46 -19.56 -20.95
N LYS A 11 -5.26 -18.96 -21.00
CA LYS A 11 -4.09 -19.57 -21.65
C LYS A 11 -3.57 -20.81 -20.90
N ALA A 12 -3.62 -20.78 -19.57
CA ALA A 12 -3.19 -21.89 -18.71
C ALA A 12 -4.24 -23.00 -18.55
N GLY A 13 -5.49 -22.80 -19.01
CA GLY A 13 -6.56 -23.77 -18.87
C GLY A 13 -6.96 -24.04 -17.41
N VAL A 14 -6.81 -23.06 -16.51
CA VAL A 14 -7.12 -23.19 -15.08
C VAL A 14 -8.07 -22.09 -14.60
N SER A 15 -8.64 -22.27 -13.41
CA SER A 15 -9.47 -21.22 -12.80
C SER A 15 -8.67 -19.96 -12.45
N LEU A 16 -9.34 -18.81 -12.47
CA LEU A 16 -8.80 -17.53 -11.96
C LEU A 16 -8.24 -17.66 -10.54
N SER A 17 -8.90 -18.47 -9.71
CA SER A 17 -8.49 -18.68 -8.31
C SER A 17 -7.16 -19.43 -8.22
N THR A 18 -6.90 -20.35 -9.15
CA THR A 18 -5.64 -21.10 -9.25
C THR A 18 -4.51 -20.16 -9.63
N VAL A 19 -4.70 -19.36 -10.70
CA VAL A 19 -3.72 -18.35 -11.11
C VAL A 19 -3.43 -17.36 -9.98
N SER A 20 -4.48 -16.86 -9.32
CA SER A 20 -4.32 -15.94 -8.19
C SER A 20 -3.54 -16.55 -7.02
N ARG A 21 -3.74 -17.82 -6.71
CA ARG A 21 -3.01 -18.51 -5.63
C ARG A 21 -1.54 -18.70 -5.98
N VAL A 22 -1.22 -19.05 -7.22
CA VAL A 22 0.16 -19.18 -7.70
C VAL A 22 0.87 -17.83 -7.67
N LEU A 23 0.29 -16.79 -8.29
CA LEU A 23 0.91 -15.45 -8.36
C LEU A 23 1.05 -14.77 -6.99
N ASN A 24 0.30 -15.20 -5.98
CA ASN A 24 0.45 -14.73 -4.59
C ASN A 24 1.33 -15.66 -3.73
N GLY A 25 2.08 -16.59 -4.33
CA GLY A 25 3.01 -17.48 -3.61
C GLY A 25 2.33 -18.52 -2.71
N LYS A 26 1.05 -18.83 -2.94
CA LYS A 26 0.25 -19.77 -2.12
C LYS A 26 0.09 -21.15 -2.76
N ALA A 27 0.83 -21.47 -3.83
CA ALA A 27 0.70 -22.72 -4.57
C ALA A 27 0.80 -23.97 -3.67
N LYS A 28 1.87 -24.04 -2.86
CA LYS A 28 2.10 -25.13 -1.90
C LYS A 28 0.98 -25.27 -0.87
N LYS A 29 0.47 -24.15 -0.33
CA LYS A 29 -0.64 -24.13 0.65
C LYS A 29 -1.92 -24.75 0.08
N TYR A 30 -2.20 -24.52 -1.20
CA TYR A 30 -3.39 -25.04 -1.88
C TYR A 30 -3.13 -26.33 -2.66
N ARG A 31 -1.97 -26.98 -2.46
CA ARG A 31 -1.59 -28.24 -3.12
C ARG A 31 -1.68 -28.16 -4.65
N ILE A 32 -1.34 -27.00 -5.22
CA ILE A 32 -1.25 -26.83 -6.67
C ILE A 32 -0.01 -27.58 -7.15
N SER A 33 -0.15 -28.36 -8.23
CA SER A 33 0.95 -29.17 -8.74
C SER A 33 2.11 -28.28 -9.23
N PRO A 34 3.39 -28.70 -9.07
CA PRO A 34 4.53 -27.93 -9.56
C PRO A 34 4.43 -27.61 -11.05
N LYS A 35 3.97 -28.58 -11.85
CA LYS A 35 3.74 -28.41 -13.29
C LYS A 35 2.75 -27.28 -13.59
N THR A 36 1.65 -27.21 -12.84
CA THR A 36 0.65 -26.14 -13.00
C THR A 36 1.20 -24.79 -12.56
N GLU A 37 1.94 -24.75 -11.46
CA GLU A 37 2.60 -23.53 -10.96
C GLU A 37 3.57 -22.98 -11.99
N GLU A 38 4.45 -23.81 -12.53
CA GLU A 38 5.43 -23.44 -13.56
C GLU A 38 4.76 -22.94 -14.85
N THR A 39 3.69 -23.62 -15.30
CA THR A 39 2.91 -23.18 -16.48
C THR A 39 2.34 -21.78 -16.29
N ILE A 40 1.81 -21.48 -15.11
CA ILE A 40 1.21 -20.17 -14.80
C ILE A 40 2.29 -19.08 -14.73
N LEU A 41 3.43 -19.37 -14.10
CA LEU A 41 4.54 -18.43 -13.99
C LEU A 41 5.13 -18.11 -15.37
N HIS A 42 5.31 -19.13 -16.21
CA HIS A 42 5.77 -18.97 -17.59
C HIS A 42 4.85 -18.05 -18.40
N PHE A 43 3.53 -18.28 -18.37
CA PHE A 43 2.59 -17.41 -19.08
C PHE A 43 2.50 -16.00 -18.51
N ALA A 44 2.65 -15.83 -17.19
CA ALA A 44 2.71 -14.51 -16.58
C ALA A 44 3.94 -13.72 -17.06
N GLU A 45 5.09 -14.37 -17.19
CA GLU A 45 6.31 -13.76 -17.76
C GLU A 45 6.15 -13.46 -19.26
N GLU A 46 5.70 -14.43 -20.05
CA GLU A 46 5.54 -14.30 -21.51
C GLU A 46 4.60 -13.14 -21.87
N LEU A 47 3.52 -12.97 -21.09
CA LEU A 47 2.54 -11.90 -21.30
C LEU A 47 2.92 -10.58 -20.60
N ASN A 48 4.09 -10.53 -19.94
CA ASN A 48 4.54 -9.39 -19.12
C ASN A 48 3.46 -8.93 -18.12
N TYR A 49 2.75 -9.88 -17.53
CA TYR A 49 1.69 -9.60 -16.59
C TYR A 49 2.27 -9.09 -15.27
N ARG A 50 1.78 -7.93 -14.83
CA ARG A 50 2.08 -7.38 -13.51
C ARG A 50 0.78 -7.31 -12.69
N PRO A 51 0.74 -7.91 -11.49
CA PRO A 51 -0.41 -7.79 -10.60
C PRO A 51 -0.74 -6.31 -10.37
N ASN A 52 -1.94 -5.90 -10.75
CA ASN A 52 -2.40 -4.54 -10.49
C ASN A 52 -2.77 -4.43 -9.01
N LYS A 53 -1.83 -3.89 -8.21
CA LYS A 53 -2.02 -3.67 -6.76
C LYS A 53 -3.22 -2.77 -6.46
N MET A 54 -3.55 -1.78 -7.31
CA MET A 54 -4.75 -0.96 -7.13
C MET A 54 -6.03 -1.79 -7.29
N ALA A 55 -6.12 -2.64 -8.31
CA ALA A 55 -7.27 -3.53 -8.52
C ALA A 55 -7.40 -4.58 -7.40
N GLN A 56 -6.28 -5.09 -6.91
CA GLN A 56 -6.25 -5.98 -5.74
C GLN A 56 -6.73 -5.27 -4.47
N GLY A 57 -6.27 -4.03 -4.26
CA GLY A 57 -6.63 -3.21 -3.11
C GLY A 57 -8.08 -2.76 -3.11
N LEU A 58 -8.66 -2.47 -4.29
CA LEU A 58 -10.07 -2.15 -4.43
C LEU A 58 -10.97 -3.33 -4.02
N ARG A 59 -10.59 -4.56 -4.39
CA ARG A 59 -11.32 -5.78 -4.00
C ARG A 59 -11.19 -6.08 -2.50
N LEU A 60 -10.02 -5.79 -1.92
CA LEU A 60 -9.74 -6.01 -0.49
C LEU A 60 -10.13 -4.82 0.40
N LYS A 61 -10.59 -3.70 -0.18
CA LYS A 61 -10.77 -2.40 0.49
C LYS A 61 -9.53 -1.96 1.30
N LYS A 62 -8.33 -2.29 0.81
CA LYS A 62 -7.04 -1.94 1.42
C LYS A 62 -6.07 -1.50 0.35
N SER A 63 -5.56 -0.27 0.42
CA SER A 63 -4.56 0.21 -0.54
C SER A 63 -3.16 -0.30 -0.27
N HIS A 64 -2.93 -0.93 0.89
CA HIS A 64 -1.61 -1.25 1.42
C HIS A 64 -0.69 -0.02 1.41
N THR A 65 -1.24 1.15 1.75
CA THR A 65 -0.50 2.41 1.75
C THR A 65 -0.70 3.15 3.06
N ILE A 66 0.41 3.59 3.66
CA ILE A 66 0.45 4.41 4.87
C ILE A 66 0.83 5.84 4.47
N GLY A 67 0.11 6.82 5.00
CA GLY A 67 0.49 8.22 4.93
C GLY A 67 1.39 8.58 6.10
N LEU A 68 2.56 9.18 5.82
CA LEU A 68 3.45 9.73 6.83
C LEU A 68 3.54 11.24 6.63
N VAL A 69 3.16 12.01 7.64
CA VAL A 69 3.27 13.46 7.65
C VAL A 69 4.41 13.86 8.59
N VAL A 70 5.37 14.63 8.09
CA VAL A 70 6.53 15.10 8.84
C VAL A 70 6.68 16.63 8.70
N PRO A 71 7.15 17.33 9.74
CA PRO A 71 7.32 18.78 9.70
C PRO A 71 8.47 19.21 8.80
N ASP A 72 9.63 18.56 8.89
CA ASP A 72 10.79 18.82 8.04
C ASP A 72 11.56 17.53 7.74
N ILE A 73 11.50 17.03 6.51
CA ILE A 73 12.20 15.81 6.08
C ILE A 73 13.72 15.98 6.04
N SER A 74 14.23 17.22 6.03
CA SER A 74 15.66 17.51 6.03
C SER A 74 16.28 17.44 7.43
N ASN A 75 15.46 17.59 8.47
CA ASN A 75 15.89 17.43 9.85
C ASN A 75 16.38 15.97 10.10
N PRO A 76 17.60 15.78 10.64
CA PRO A 76 18.16 14.45 10.86
C PRO A 76 17.29 13.50 11.70
N PHE A 77 16.54 14.03 12.67
CA PHE A 77 15.63 13.24 13.49
C PHE A 77 14.46 12.71 12.65
N PHE A 78 13.73 13.57 11.96
CA PHE A 78 12.60 13.18 11.12
C PHE A 78 13.03 12.32 9.94
N ALA A 79 14.19 12.58 9.34
CA ALA A 79 14.77 11.76 8.28
C ALA A 79 15.08 10.34 8.78
N TYR A 80 15.67 10.20 9.97
CA TYR A 80 15.96 8.91 10.57
C TYR A 80 14.68 8.12 10.86
N VAL A 81 13.70 8.75 11.51
CA VAL A 81 12.42 8.10 11.82
C VAL A 81 11.69 7.69 10.54
N THR A 82 11.63 8.57 9.54
CA THR A 82 11.05 8.29 8.22
C THR A 82 11.69 7.06 7.56
N ARG A 83 13.03 6.96 7.60
CA ARG A 83 13.76 5.81 7.06
C ARG A 83 13.38 4.50 7.78
N VAL A 84 13.29 4.53 9.11
CA VAL A 84 12.92 3.34 9.90
C VAL A 84 11.50 2.90 9.59
N ILE A 85 10.55 3.83 9.56
CA ILE A 85 9.15 3.57 9.20
C ILE A 85 9.07 3.00 7.78
N GLN A 86 9.76 3.60 6.81
CA GLN A 86 9.75 3.16 5.41
C GLN A 86 10.27 1.72 5.29
N THR A 87 11.39 1.40 5.96
CA THR A 87 11.98 0.06 5.95
C THR A 87 10.98 -0.97 6.48
N LYS A 88 10.34 -0.69 7.62
CA LYS A 88 9.38 -1.60 8.25
C LYS A 88 8.08 -1.74 7.46
N ALA A 89 7.56 -0.64 6.93
CA ALA A 89 6.38 -0.66 6.07
C ALA A 89 6.64 -1.53 4.83
N TYR A 90 7.81 -1.38 4.19
CA TYR A 90 8.19 -2.17 3.03
C TYR A 90 8.28 -3.67 3.34
N GLU A 91 8.92 -4.05 4.46
CA GLU A 91 8.97 -5.45 4.92
C GLU A 91 7.57 -6.06 5.14
N MET A 92 6.61 -5.24 5.56
CA MET A 92 5.22 -5.63 5.77
C MET A 92 4.35 -5.56 4.49
N GLY A 93 4.94 -5.22 3.34
CA GLY A 93 4.23 -5.10 2.07
C GLY A 93 3.41 -3.83 1.90
N TYR A 94 3.64 -2.81 2.73
CA TYR A 94 3.04 -1.49 2.63
C TYR A 94 3.90 -0.51 1.84
N SER A 95 3.26 0.33 1.05
CA SER A 95 3.83 1.54 0.47
C SER A 95 3.75 2.69 1.48
N LEU A 96 4.73 3.59 1.46
CA LEU A 96 4.72 4.82 2.27
C LEU A 96 4.59 6.03 1.37
N ILE A 97 3.63 6.91 1.64
CA ILE A 97 3.56 8.25 1.05
C ILE A 97 4.02 9.23 2.12
N VAL A 98 5.13 9.91 1.87
CA VAL A 98 5.68 10.90 2.79
C VAL A 98 5.26 12.28 2.35
N CYS A 99 4.81 13.09 3.30
CA CYS A 99 4.50 14.50 3.11
C CYS A 99 5.32 15.33 4.08
N ASN A 100 5.95 16.37 3.55
CA ASN A 100 6.71 17.35 4.29
C ASN A 100 5.91 18.64 4.42
N THR A 101 5.61 19.09 5.64
CA THR A 101 4.74 20.25 5.87
C THR A 101 5.50 21.57 5.94
N ASN A 102 6.83 21.56 6.03
CA ASN A 102 7.67 22.74 6.29
C ASN A 102 7.23 23.50 7.55
N GLU A 103 6.89 22.76 8.61
CA GLU A 103 6.40 23.32 9.88
C GLU A 103 5.12 24.19 9.75
N ASP A 104 4.35 23.99 8.68
CA ASP A 104 3.13 24.76 8.41
C ASP A 104 1.87 23.92 8.65
N LEU A 105 1.01 24.38 9.56
CA LEU A 105 -0.22 23.69 9.95
C LEU A 105 -1.24 23.65 8.80
N SER A 106 -1.34 24.69 7.98
CA SER A 106 -2.23 24.65 6.79
C SER A 106 -1.82 23.54 5.83
N THR A 107 -0.52 23.40 5.59
CA THR A 107 0.05 22.37 4.72
C THR A 107 -0.23 20.97 5.29
N GLU A 108 -0.09 20.77 6.61
CA GLU A 108 -0.48 19.52 7.28
C GLU A 108 -1.94 19.16 6.99
N ILE A 109 -2.86 20.09 7.21
CA ILE A 109 -4.30 19.90 7.01
C ILE A 109 -4.60 19.53 5.56
N GLU A 110 -4.09 20.30 4.59
CA GLU A 110 -4.32 20.08 3.17
C GLU A 110 -3.82 18.70 2.71
N GLN A 111 -2.66 18.29 3.21
CA GLN A 111 -2.02 17.04 2.80
C GLN A 111 -2.72 15.82 3.38
N ILE A 112 -3.22 15.92 4.60
CA ILE A 112 -4.06 14.87 5.21
C ILE A 112 -5.37 14.73 4.43
N GLU A 113 -6.03 15.82 4.06
CA GLU A 113 -7.26 15.75 3.23
C GLU A 113 -6.99 15.18 1.84
N LEU A 114 -5.88 15.58 1.20
CA LEU A 114 -5.46 15.02 -0.08
C LEU A 114 -5.24 13.51 0.02
N MET A 115 -4.54 13.05 1.06
CA MET A 115 -4.29 11.63 1.30
C MET A 115 -5.56 10.84 1.60
N LYS A 116 -6.52 11.42 2.32
CA LYS A 116 -7.85 10.81 2.54
C LYS A 116 -8.57 10.54 1.21
N SER A 117 -8.43 11.43 0.22
CA SER A 117 -9.02 11.22 -1.11
C SER A 117 -8.38 10.07 -1.90
N LYS A 118 -7.15 9.68 -1.56
CA LYS A 118 -6.36 8.62 -2.24
C LYS A 118 -6.49 7.24 -1.61
N VAL A 119 -7.41 7.04 -0.67
CA VAL A 119 -7.66 5.74 0.01
C VAL A 119 -6.42 5.24 0.76
N ILE A 120 -5.85 6.06 1.62
CA ILE A 120 -4.81 5.63 2.58
C ILE A 120 -5.42 4.68 3.63
N ASP A 121 -4.66 3.66 4.05
CA ASP A 121 -5.13 2.67 5.05
C ASP A 121 -4.90 3.12 6.50
N GLY A 122 -3.98 4.06 6.72
CA GLY A 122 -3.66 4.63 8.03
C GLY A 122 -2.62 5.73 7.95
N PHE A 123 -2.56 6.56 8.99
CA PHE A 123 -1.66 7.70 9.07
C PHE A 123 -0.68 7.58 10.25
N ILE A 124 0.53 8.05 10.02
CA ILE A 124 1.50 8.42 11.05
C ILE A 124 1.73 9.92 10.88
N VAL A 125 1.50 10.70 11.92
CA VAL A 125 1.59 12.16 11.86
C VAL A 125 2.56 12.63 12.94
N MET A 126 3.56 13.40 12.54
CA MET A 126 4.39 14.21 13.43
C MET A 126 3.84 15.64 13.37
N PRO A 127 2.98 16.02 14.33
CA PRO A 127 2.10 17.17 14.17
C PRO A 127 2.85 18.50 14.26
N VAL A 128 2.41 19.47 13.47
CA VAL A 128 2.85 20.86 13.59
C VAL A 128 2.10 21.52 14.76
N GLY A 129 2.79 21.69 15.89
CA GLY A 129 2.27 22.40 17.05
C GLY A 129 1.18 21.61 17.81
N THR A 130 0.27 22.33 18.47
CA THR A 130 -0.72 21.73 19.40
C THR A 130 -2.16 21.71 18.88
N ASP A 131 -2.43 22.30 17.71
CA ASP A 131 -3.79 22.31 17.14
C ASP A 131 -4.03 21.05 16.28
N TYR A 132 -4.74 20.08 16.86
CA TYR A 132 -5.00 18.79 16.24
C TYR A 132 -6.44 18.62 15.73
N ARG A 133 -7.25 19.69 15.66
CA ARG A 133 -8.69 19.60 15.34
C ARG A 133 -8.98 18.88 14.02
N HIS A 134 -8.09 19.04 13.04
CA HIS A 134 -8.22 18.39 11.74
C HIS A 134 -8.05 16.86 11.82
N LEU A 135 -7.28 16.36 12.79
CA LEU A 135 -7.07 14.93 13.06
C LEU A 135 -8.27 14.27 13.73
N GLU A 136 -9.12 15.02 14.43
CA GLU A 136 -10.33 14.47 15.06
C GLU A 136 -11.25 13.76 14.06
N THR A 137 -11.23 14.21 12.80
CA THR A 137 -12.01 13.57 11.74
C THR A 137 -11.54 12.13 11.45
N LEU A 138 -10.25 11.85 11.58
CA LEU A 138 -9.66 10.51 11.45
C LEU A 138 -10.07 9.63 12.64
N ILE A 139 -9.96 10.18 13.85
CA ILE A 139 -10.32 9.49 15.10
C ILE A 139 -11.80 9.09 15.09
N ARG A 140 -12.69 10.04 14.77
CA ARG A 140 -14.14 9.79 14.71
C ARG A 140 -14.51 8.70 13.69
N LYS A 141 -13.80 8.67 12.56
CA LYS A 141 -13.98 7.64 11.52
C LYS A 141 -13.29 6.31 11.83
N LYS A 142 -12.65 6.18 13.00
CA LYS A 142 -11.84 5.02 13.42
C LYS A 142 -10.76 4.68 12.39
N HIS A 143 -10.25 5.72 11.73
CA HIS A 143 -9.16 5.57 10.79
C HIS A 143 -7.86 5.40 11.59
N PRO A 144 -7.03 4.38 11.31
CA PRO A 144 -5.80 4.16 12.06
C PRO A 144 -4.90 5.40 12.00
N LEU A 145 -4.52 5.90 13.18
CA LEU A 145 -3.70 7.10 13.35
C LEU A 145 -2.70 6.85 14.49
N VAL A 146 -1.44 7.20 14.25
CA VAL A 146 -0.38 7.25 15.25
C VAL A 146 0.20 8.66 15.24
N LEU A 147 0.35 9.25 16.42
CA LEU A 147 1.07 10.51 16.61
C LEU A 147 2.48 10.21 17.13
N LEU A 148 3.46 10.96 16.65
CA LEU A 148 4.86 10.75 17.00
C LEU A 148 5.59 12.09 17.09
N ASP A 149 6.26 12.31 18.22
CA ASP A 149 7.05 13.51 18.58
C ASP A 149 6.28 14.83 18.65
#